data_AF-F3C8P0-F1
#
_entry.id   AF-F3C8P0-F1
#
_cell.length_a   1.000
_cell.length_b   1.000
_cell.length_c   1.000
_cell.angle_alpha   90.00
_cell.angle_beta   90.00
_cell.angle_gamma   90.00
#
_symmetry.space_group_name_H-M   'P 1'
#
loop_
_entity.id
_entity.type
_entity.pdbx_description
1 polymer ?
#
loop_
_entity_poly.entity_id
_entity_poly.type
_entity_poly.pdbx_seq_one_letter_code
_entity_poly.pdbx_strand_id
1 'polypeptide(L)' 'KSEARHFQDYLKLAYSYGDKADVDAKIEEIRLAERELIESPDEEFRFHSGVPVAA' A
#
# COMPACT_ATOMS: atom_id res chain seq x y z
N LYS A 1 -4.51 -16.75 2.46
CA LYS A 1 -3.03 -16.81 2.60
C LYS A 1 -2.29 -16.44 1.30
N SER A 2 -2.94 -16.41 0.13
CA SER A 2 -2.33 -15.96 -1.14
C SER A 2 -1.78 -14.54 -1.06
N GLU A 3 -2.58 -13.60 -0.56
CA GLU A 3 -2.21 -12.17 -0.50
C GLU A 3 -0.93 -11.91 0.29
N ALA A 4 -0.75 -12.59 1.43
CA ALA A 4 0.48 -12.48 2.22
C ALA A 4 1.72 -12.96 1.44
N ARG A 5 1.59 -14.00 0.61
CA ARG A 5 2.69 -14.45 -0.25
C ARG A 5 2.94 -13.45 -1.38
N HIS A 6 1.88 -12.96 -2.03
CA HIS A 6 2.00 -11.97 -3.10
C HIS A 6 2.71 -10.69 -2.62
N PHE A 7 2.33 -10.17 -1.45
CA PHE A 7 2.99 -9.03 -0.82
C PHE A 7 4.51 -9.27 -0.62
N GLN A 8 4.87 -10.42 -0.04
CA GLN A 8 6.27 -10.77 0.19
C GLN A 8 7.06 -10.91 -1.12
N ASP A 9 6.45 -11.49 -2.14
CA ASP A 9 7.12 -11.71 -3.42
C ASP A 9 7.33 -10.40 -4.19
N TYR A 10 6.39 -9.45 -4.12
CA TYR A 10 6.59 -8.10 -4.64
C TYR A 10 7.75 -7.37 -3.96
N LEU A 11 7.83 -7.44 -2.62
CA LEU A 11 8.95 -6.83 -1.90
C LEU A 11 10.29 -7.48 -2.27
N LYS A 12 10.35 -8.82 -2.30
CA LYS A 12 11.57 -9.54 -2.73
C LYS A 12 12.00 -9.11 -4.13
N LEU A 13 11.04 -8.99 -5.06
CA LEU A 13 11.31 -8.55 -6.43
C LEU A 13 11.89 -7.13 -6.44
N ALA A 14 11.29 -6.20 -5.70
CA ALA A 14 11.79 -4.82 -5.60
C ALA A 14 13.25 -4.77 -5.08
N TYR A 15 13.56 -5.51 -4.00
CA TYR A 15 14.94 -5.58 -3.48
C TYR A 15 15.92 -6.37 -4.36
N SER A 16 15.43 -7.19 -5.29
CA SER A 16 16.28 -7.93 -6.23
C SER A 16 16.75 -7.07 -7.40
N TYR A 17 16.02 -5.99 -7.70
CA TYR A 17 16.26 -5.12 -8.85
C TYR A 17 16.56 -3.66 -8.51
N GLY A 18 16.33 -3.23 -7.27
CA GLY A 18 16.59 -1.87 -6.81
C GLY A 18 17.57 -1.82 -5.64
N ASP A 19 18.23 -0.68 -5.50
CA ASP A 19 19.08 -0.42 -4.34
C ASP A 19 18.25 -0.35 -3.07
N LYS A 20 18.73 -0.98 -1.99
CA LYS A 20 17.98 -1.10 -0.74
C LYS A 20 17.51 0.26 -0.20
N ALA A 21 18.38 1.28 -0.24
CA ALA A 21 18.07 2.61 0.26
C ALA A 21 16.92 3.27 -0.52
N ASP A 22 16.89 3.09 -1.85
CA ASP A 22 15.85 3.64 -2.71
C ASP A 22 14.51 2.91 -2.52
N VAL A 23 14.56 1.58 -2.38
CA VAL A 23 13.37 0.76 -2.10
C VAL A 23 12.78 1.12 -0.74
N ASP A 24 13.61 1.24 0.30
CA ASP A 24 13.17 1.64 1.64
C ASP A 24 12.53 3.04 1.63
N ALA A 25 13.17 4.01 0.94
CA ALA A 25 12.63 5.37 0.82
C ALA A 25 11.28 5.40 0.08
N LYS A 26 11.15 4.63 -1.00
CA LYS A 26 9.90 4.55 -1.76
C LYS A 26 8.79 3.85 -0.96
N ILE A 27 9.11 2.83 -0.17
CA ILE A 27 8.14 2.20 0.74
C ILE A 27 7.58 3.23 1.72
N GLU A 28 8.41 4.13 2.25
CA GLU A 28 7.97 5.12 3.21
C GLU A 28 7.06 6.17 2.60
N GLU A 29 7.39 6.65 1.40
CA GLU A 29 6.54 7.53 0.61
C GLU A 29 5.17 6.91 0.34
N ILE A 30 5.14 5.65 -0.14
CA ILE A 30 3.89 4.95 -0.47
C ILE A 30 3.07 4.68 0.80
N ARG A 31 3.71 4.30 1.92
CA ARG A 31 3.01 4.02 3.18
C ARG A 31 2.24 5.24 3.68
N LEU A 32 2.84 6.43 3.60
CA LEU A 32 2.17 7.66 4.05
C LEU A 32 0.95 7.97 3.19
N ALA A 33 1.08 7.86 1.86
CA ALA A 33 -0.04 8.07 0.93
C ALA A 33 -1.13 7.01 1.08
N GLU A 34 -0.77 5.74 1.24
CA GLU A 34 -1.73 4.64 1.43
C GLU A 34 -2.53 4.81 2.73
N ARG A 35 -1.87 5.18 3.83
CA ARG A 35 -2.56 5.50 5.08
C ARG A 35 -3.55 6.64 4.89
N GLU A 36 -3.13 7.72 4.24
CA GLU A 36 -4.02 8.86 3.97
C GLU A 36 -5.25 8.45 3.16
N LEU A 37 -5.07 7.63 2.12
CA LEU A 37 -6.17 7.13 1.29
C LEU A 37 -7.15 6.24 2.07
N ILE A 38 -6.65 5.37 2.95
CA ILE A 38 -7.48 4.44 3.73
C ILE A 38 -8.20 5.14 4.89
N GLU A 39 -7.57 6.12 5.53
CA GLU A 39 -8.14 6.81 6.69
C GLU A 39 -9.05 7.98 6.30
N SER A 40 -8.93 8.50 5.08
CA SER A 40 -9.75 9.63 4.62
C SER A 40 -11.20 9.23 4.34
N PRO A 41 -12.16 10.15 4.46
CA PRO A 41 -13.55 9.91 4.04
C PRO A 41 -13.65 9.64 2.52
N ASP A 42 -14.50 8.69 2.12
CA ASP A 42 -14.73 8.29 0.73
C ASP A 42 -16.24 8.19 0.43
N GLU A 43 -16.67 8.68 -0.72
CA GLU A 43 -18.07 8.68 -1.14
C GLU A 43 -18.48 7.33 -1.75
N GLU A 44 -17.52 6.55 -2.26
CA GLU A 44 -17.78 5.24 -2.85
C GLU A 44 -17.28 4.10 -1.97
N PHE A 45 -18.15 3.13 -1.66
CA PHE A 45 -17.71 1.90 -1.01
C PHE A 45 -17.06 0.94 -2.02
N ARG A 46 -15.77 0.68 -1.85
CA ARG A 46 -14.97 -0.30 -2.59
C ARG A 46 -14.14 -1.15 -1.63
N PHE A 47 -13.49 -2.19 -2.16
CA PHE A 47 -12.67 -3.08 -1.34
C PHE A 47 -11.46 -2.37 -0.69
N HIS A 48 -10.96 -1.30 -1.31
CA HIS A 48 -9.85 -0.48 -0.79
C HIS A 48 -10.22 1.02 -0.72
N SER A 49 -11.52 1.37 -0.65
CA SER A 49 -11.93 2.76 -0.46
C SER A 49 -11.51 3.25 0.93
N GLY A 50 -11.48 4.57 1.10
CA GLY A 50 -11.41 5.19 2.42
C GLY A 50 -12.67 4.92 3.26
N VAL A 51 -12.83 5.67 4.34
CA VAL A 51 -13.97 5.54 5.28
C VAL A 51 -15.27 6.04 4.62
N PRO A 52 -16.30 5.19 4.41
CA PRO A 52 -17.52 5.63 3.75
C PRO A 52 -18.22 6.78 4.50
N VAL A 53 -18.55 7.87 3.79
CA VAL A 53 -19.20 9.05 4.39
C VAL A 53 -20.68 8.82 4.74
N ALA A 54 -21.33 7.84 4.10
CA ALA A 54 -22.71 7.48 4.35
C ALA A 54 -22.85 5.97 4.62
N ALA A 55 -23.56 5.63 5.71
CA ALA A 55 -24.07 4.30 6.00
C ALA A 55 -25.59 4.26 5.78
#